data_AF-A0A849Y017-F1
#
_entry.id   AF-A0A849Y017-F1
#
_cell.length_a   1.000
_cell.length_b   1.000
_cell.length_c   1.000
_cell.angle_alpha   90.00
_cell.angle_beta   90.00
_cell.angle_gamma   90.00
#
_symmetry.space_group_name_H-M   'P 1'
#
loop_
_entity.id
_entity.type
_entity.pdbx_description
1 polymer ?
#
loop_
_entity_poly.entity_id
_entity_poly.type
_entity_poly.pdbx_seq_one_letter_code
_entity_poly.pdbx_strand_id
1 'polypeptide(L)' 'MSDLNDRAEKAAKITARPDRFKVCEGCESIVGRTANTCPNCHGYRFDESSARVRSQAAILAARPQISVTPDDLELS' A
#
# COMPACT_ATOMS: atom_id res chain seq x y z
N MET A 1 -7.26 20.70 -0.46
CA MET A 1 -6.37 19.87 0.38
C MET A 1 -5.60 18.99 -0.57
N SER A 2 -4.27 19.06 -0.54
CA SER A 2 -3.40 18.37 -1.49
C SER A 2 -3.29 16.88 -1.16
N ASP A 3 -3.35 16.01 -2.17
CA ASP A 3 -3.32 14.53 -2.06
C ASP A 3 -2.13 13.96 -1.27
N LEU A 4 -1.08 14.76 -1.07
CA LEU A 4 0.10 14.43 -0.26
C LEU A 4 -0.19 14.49 1.25
N ASN A 5 -1.04 15.41 1.71
CA ASN A 5 -1.38 15.53 3.14
C ASN A 5 -2.18 14.29 3.61
N ASP A 6 -3.17 13.88 2.82
CA ASP A 6 -3.99 12.69 3.09
C ASP A 6 -3.15 11.39 3.14
N ARG A 7 -1.99 11.38 2.47
CA ARG A 7 -1.07 10.24 2.48
C ARG A 7 -0.12 10.24 3.64
N ALA A 8 0.41 11.40 4.01
CA ALA A 8 1.17 11.51 5.25
C ALA A 8 0.30 11.02 6.42
N GLU A 9 -0.98 11.37 6.44
CA GLU A 9 -1.93 10.90 7.46
C GLU A 9 -2.20 9.39 7.40
N LYS A 10 -2.41 8.83 6.19
CA LYS A 10 -2.58 7.37 6.03
C LYS A 10 -1.31 6.59 6.43
N ALA A 11 -0.14 7.06 6.02
CA ALA A 11 1.13 6.46 6.38
C ALA A 11 1.40 6.56 7.89
N ALA A 12 1.03 7.67 8.53
CA ALA A 12 1.10 7.82 9.98
C ALA A 12 0.20 6.79 10.70
N LYS A 13 -1.04 6.58 10.22
CA LYS A 13 -1.97 5.57 10.77
C LYS A 13 -1.41 4.14 10.64
N ILE A 14 -0.80 3.82 9.50
CA ILE A 14 -0.15 2.51 9.27
C ILE A 14 1.06 2.35 10.19
N THR A 15 1.90 3.38 10.29
CA THR A 15 3.10 3.39 11.13
C THR A 15 2.78 3.33 12.62
N ALA A 16 1.63 3.86 13.06
CA ALA A 16 1.20 3.76 14.45
C ALA A 16 0.82 2.32 14.87
N ARG A 17 0.29 1.51 13.94
CA ARG A 17 -0.15 0.12 14.19
C ARG A 17 0.23 -0.80 13.03
N PRO A 18 1.53 -1.00 12.77
CA PRO A 18 2.00 -1.77 11.61
C PRO A 18 1.63 -3.25 11.73
N ASP A 19 1.42 -3.73 12.94
CA ASP A 19 0.90 -5.04 13.27
C ASP A 19 -0.48 -5.28 12.65
N ARG A 20 -1.23 -4.28 12.21
CA ARG A 20 -2.54 -4.49 11.55
C ARG A 20 -2.47 -4.67 10.05
N PHE A 21 -1.27 -4.62 9.49
CA PHE A 21 -1.04 -4.62 8.05
C PHE A 21 0.03 -5.62 7.66
N LYS A 22 0.14 -5.84 6.36
CA LYS A 22 1.18 -6.63 5.71
C LYS A 22 1.45 -6.07 4.32
N VAL A 23 2.64 -6.34 3.79
CA VAL A 23 3.05 -5.89 2.45
C VAL A 23 2.92 -7.06 1.48
N CYS A 24 2.21 -6.86 0.37
CA CYS A 24 2.15 -7.86 -0.69
C CYS A 24 3.53 -7.99 -1.35
N GLU A 25 4.05 -9.22 -1.45
CA GLU A 25 5.35 -9.46 -2.09
C GLU A 25 5.28 -9.36 -3.63
N GLY A 26 4.07 -9.34 -4.22
CA GLY A 26 3.88 -9.24 -5.67
C GLY A 26 3.85 -7.80 -6.18
N CYS A 27 3.05 -6.94 -5.56
CA CYS A 27 2.85 -5.55 -6.02
C CYS A 27 3.16 -4.48 -4.96
N GLU A 28 3.77 -4.88 -3.84
CA GLU A 28 4.20 -3.99 -2.75
C GLU A 28 3.10 -3.12 -2.12
N SER A 29 1.83 -3.48 -2.36
CA SER A 29 0.68 -2.84 -1.74
C SER A 29 0.60 -3.18 -0.25
N ILE A 30 0.30 -2.19 0.59
CA ILE A 30 0.02 -2.40 2.01
C ILE A 30 -1.46 -2.79 2.14
N VAL A 31 -1.72 -3.97 2.67
CA VAL A 31 -3.08 -4.51 2.86
C VAL A 31 -3.33 -4.81 4.33
N GLY A 32 -4.61 -4.93 4.72
CA GLY A 32 -4.97 -5.35 6.08
C GLY A 32 -4.49 -6.77 6.39
N ARG A 33 -4.15 -7.03 7.66
CA ARG A 33 -3.66 -8.35 8.11
C ARG A 33 -4.57 -9.51 7.71
N THR A 34 -5.89 -9.30 7.74
CA THR A 34 -6.92 -10.30 7.45
C THR A 34 -7.13 -10.56 5.96
N ALA A 35 -6.44 -9.86 5.06
CA ALA A 35 -6.56 -10.08 3.63
C ALA A 35 -5.94 -11.44 3.24
N ASN A 36 -6.73 -12.35 2.68
CA ASN A 36 -6.22 -13.66 2.24
C ASN A 36 -5.50 -13.56 0.89
N THR A 37 -5.91 -12.61 0.05
CA THR A 37 -5.31 -12.30 -1.24
C THR A 37 -5.17 -10.78 -1.39
N CYS A 38 -4.20 -10.36 -2.19
CA CYS A 38 -3.98 -8.95 -2.46
C CYS A 38 -5.10 -8.47 -3.39
N PRO A 39 -5.89 -7.44 -3.03
CA PRO A 39 -6.97 -6.96 -3.88
C PRO A 39 -6.46 -6.26 -5.14
N ASN A 40 -5.17 -5.91 -5.19
CA ASN A 40 -4.56 -5.20 -6.32
C ASN A 40 -3.99 -6.15 -7.37
N CYS A 41 -3.37 -7.27 -6.96
CA CYS A 41 -2.70 -8.20 -7.90
C CYS A 41 -3.12 -9.66 -7.75
N HIS A 42 -4.06 -9.97 -6.85
CA HIS A 42 -4.54 -11.32 -6.53
C HIS A 42 -3.46 -12.29 -6.00
N GLY A 43 -2.24 -11.81 -5.72
CA GLY A 43 -1.19 -12.59 -5.06
C GLY A 43 -1.52 -12.93 -3.60
N TYR A 44 -0.98 -14.03 -3.09
CA TYR A 44 -1.25 -14.55 -1.74
C TYR A 44 -0.03 -14.53 -0.80
N ARG A 45 1.14 -14.11 -1.30
CA ARG A 45 2.36 -13.98 -0.50
C ARG A 45 2.46 -12.58 0.11
N PHE A 46 2.73 -12.53 1.41
CA PHE A 46 2.82 -11.30 2.18
C PHE A 46 3.96 -11.34 3.18
N ASP A 47 4.61 -10.19 3.36
CA ASP A 47 5.50 -9.93 4.49
C ASP A 47 4.73 -9.19 5.60
N GLU A 48 4.56 -9.86 6.74
CA GLU A 48 3.84 -9.33 7.91
C GLU A 48 4.76 -8.61 8.91
N SER A 49 6.06 -8.49 8.59
CA SER A 49 7.03 -7.80 9.44
C SER A 49 6.63 -6.33 9.63
N SER A 50 6.53 -5.91 10.89
CA SER A 50 6.28 -4.51 11.23
C SER A 50 7.35 -3.58 10.66
N ALA A 51 8.60 -4.04 10.52
CA ALA A 51 9.68 -3.26 9.92
C ALA A 51 9.40 -3.03 8.43
N ARG A 52 9.00 -4.09 7.70
CA ARG A 52 8.65 -3.99 6.28
C ARG A 52 7.47 -3.06 6.06
N VAL A 53 6.39 -3.21 6.83
CA VAL A 53 5.20 -2.34 6.77
C VAL A 53 5.56 -0.86 6.98
N ARG A 54 6.38 -0.55 8.00
CA ARG A 54 6.84 0.81 8.27
C ARG A 54 7.67 1.38 7.10
N SER A 55 8.63 0.61 6.60
CA SER A 55 9.47 1.03 5.48
C SER A 55 8.63 1.34 4.24
N GLN A 56 7.65 0.50 3.94
CA GLN A 56 6.80 0.67 2.76
C GLN A 56 5.84 1.85 2.91
N ALA A 57 5.31 2.08 4.11
CA ALA A 57 4.46 3.24 4.37
C ALA A 57 5.22 4.56 4.14
N ALA A 58 6.50 4.63 4.53
CA ALA A 58 7.36 5.77 4.27
C ALA A 58 7.61 5.97 2.77
N ILE A 59 7.88 4.90 2.02
CA ILE A 59 8.06 4.96 0.56
C ILE A 59 6.81 5.50 -0.14
N LEU A 60 5.63 4.99 0.23
CA LEU A 60 4.36 5.40 -0.38
C LEU A 60 3.96 6.84 -0.02
N ALA A 61 4.31 7.33 1.17
CA ALA A 61 4.07 8.71 1.57
C ALA A 61 4.91 9.72 0.77
N ALA A 62 6.11 9.31 0.33
CA ALA A 62 7.06 10.18 -0.35
C ALA A 62 6.82 10.34 -1.87
N ARG A 63 5.85 9.62 -2.45
CA ARG A 63 5.59 9.62 -3.90
C ARG A 63 4.18 10.10 -4.22
N PRO A 64 3.95 10.84 -5.33
CA PRO A 64 2.61 11.08 -5.88
C PRO A 64 1.96 9.77 -6.36
N GLN A 65 0.63 9.70 -6.34
CA GLN A 65 -0.12 8.46 -6.54
C GLN A 65 -0.40 8.48 -8.01
N ILE A 66 0.06 7.44 -8.67
CA ILE A 66 -0.21 7.22 -10.06
C ILE A 66 -1.14 6.02 -10.02
N SER A 67 -2.44 6.29 -10.00
CA SER A 67 -3.45 5.25 -10.23
C SER A 67 -3.65 5.15 -11.73
N VAL A 68 -3.41 3.97 -12.26
CA VAL A 68 -3.83 3.63 -13.63
C VAL A 68 -5.33 3.39 -13.57
N THR A 69 -6.12 4.17 -14.30
CA THR A 69 -7.56 3.94 -14.43
C THR A 69 -7.81 2.89 -15.53
N PRO A 70 -9.01 2.27 -15.59
CA PRO A 70 -9.37 1.43 -16.73
C PRO A 70 -9.20 2.15 -18.08
N ASP A 71 -9.53 3.45 -18.12
CA ASP A 71 -9.37 4.30 -19.30
C ASP A 71 -7.90 4.45 -19.73
N ASP A 72 -6.93 4.39 -18.80
CA ASP A 72 -5.50 4.39 -19.12
C ASP A 72 -5.02 3.10 -19.81
N LEU A 73 -5.80 2.01 -19.73
CA LEU A 73 -5.47 0.70 -20.30
C LEU A 73 -6.10 0.46 -21.69
N GLU A 74 -7.03 1.31 -22.15
CA GLU A 74 -7.75 1.12 -23.43
C GLU A 74 -6.98 1.61 -24.67
N LEU A 75 -5.69 1.93 -24.54
CA LEU A 75 -4.83 2.42 -25.65
C LEU A 75 -3.72 1.44 -26.07
N SER A 76 -3.81 0.15 -25.72
CA SER A 76 -2.85 -0.89 -26.17
C SER A 76 -3.33 -1.68 -27.38
#